data_AF-A0A0Q8B6N9-F1
#
_entry.id   AF-A0A0Q8B6N9-F1
#
_cell.length_a   1.000
_cell.length_b   1.000
_cell.length_c   1.000
_cell.angle_alpha   90.00
_cell.angle_beta   90.00
_cell.angle_gamma   90.00
#
_symmetry.space_group_name_H-M   'P 1'
#
loop_
_entity.id
_entity.type
_entity.pdbx_description
1 polymer ?
#
loop_
_entity_poly.entity_id
_entity_poly.type
_entity_poly.pdbx_seq_one_letter_code
_entity_poly.pdbx_strand_id
1 'polypeptide(L)'
;MPDTDHRPNVPDLPPEDKMGFAVPKTPAHSLMLLNRYMRTDMLQHIHVRLHKMRDENEPGSPLHHMAKSLEQVIGTWDGINLVECFTRNHLHIDPDYEFRPEQDYLHDIRLMKHHLKCHRSTIKELDRWRYP
;
A
#
# COMPACT_ATOMS: atom_id res chain seq x y z
N MET A 1 -17.33 -14.10 -26.36
CA MET A 1 -17.16 -14.64 -24.99
C MET A 1 -16.88 -13.46 -24.09
N PRO A 2 -17.64 -13.22 -23.01
CA PRO A 2 -17.37 -12.08 -22.15
C PRO A 2 -16.19 -12.39 -21.23
N ASP A 3 -15.17 -11.53 -21.28
CA ASP A 3 -14.07 -11.46 -20.32
C ASP A 3 -14.63 -11.42 -18.91
N THR A 4 -14.34 -12.46 -18.15
CA THR A 4 -14.67 -12.51 -16.73
C THR A 4 -13.61 -11.68 -16.02
N ASP A 5 -13.89 -10.39 -15.88
CA ASP A 5 -13.19 -9.45 -15.02
C ASP A 5 -13.15 -10.04 -13.61
N HIS A 6 -12.06 -10.73 -13.27
CA HIS A 6 -11.77 -11.26 -11.94
C HIS A 6 -11.54 -10.07 -11.00
N ARG A 7 -12.62 -9.37 -10.67
CA ARG A 7 -12.62 -8.41 -9.58
C ARG A 7 -12.31 -9.21 -8.32
N PRO A 8 -11.18 -8.96 -7.64
CA PRO A 8 -10.96 -9.55 -6.34
C PRO A 8 -12.17 -9.21 -5.47
N ASN A 9 -12.65 -10.18 -4.71
CA ASN A 9 -13.77 -10.02 -3.79
C ASN A 9 -13.33 -9.01 -2.71
N VAL A 10 -13.50 -7.72 -3.01
CA VAL A 10 -13.24 -6.64 -2.09
C VAL A 10 -14.29 -6.79 -0.99
N PRO A 11 -13.93 -6.82 0.30
CA PRO A 11 -14.91 -6.72 1.39
C PRO A 11 -15.90 -5.58 1.11
N ASP A 12 -17.04 -5.51 1.81
CA ASP A 12 -17.93 -4.34 1.81
C ASP A 12 -17.19 -3.12 2.38
N LEU A 13 -16.24 -2.60 1.61
CA LEU A 13 -15.54 -1.37 1.84
C LEU A 13 -16.48 -0.25 1.44
N PRO A 14 -16.48 0.85 2.22
CA PRO A 14 -17.10 2.09 1.78
C PRO A 14 -16.72 2.40 0.33
N PRO A 15 -17.67 2.89 -0.50
CA PRO A 15 -17.40 3.17 -1.91
C PRO A 15 -16.15 4.03 -2.14
N GLU A 16 -15.87 4.97 -1.22
CA GLU A 16 -14.66 5.79 -1.26
C GLU A 16 -13.35 4.99 -1.18
N ASP A 17 -13.28 3.91 -0.41
CA ASP A 17 -12.04 3.14 -0.22
C ASP A 17 -11.74 2.21 -1.40
N LYS A 18 -12.73 1.85 -2.22
CA LYS A 18 -12.60 0.82 -3.27
C LYS A 18 -11.47 1.12 -4.26
N MET A 19 -11.27 2.40 -4.58
CA MET A 19 -10.22 2.83 -5.50
C MET A 19 -8.82 2.71 -4.91
N GLY A 20 -8.67 2.78 -3.58
CA GLY A 20 -7.41 2.46 -2.90
C GLY A 20 -6.98 1.01 -3.16
N PHE A 21 -7.93 0.08 -3.22
CA PHE A 21 -7.68 -1.34 -3.50
C PHE A 21 -7.58 -1.68 -4.99
N ALA A 22 -7.38 -0.68 -5.87
CA ALA A 22 -7.07 -0.93 -7.27
C ALA A 22 -5.71 -1.64 -7.42
N VAL A 23 -5.52 -2.37 -8.53
CA VAL A 23 -4.20 -2.95 -8.85
C VAL A 23 -3.25 -1.81 -9.26
N PRO A 24 -2.16 -1.55 -8.52
CA PRO A 24 -1.21 -0.52 -8.88
C PRO A 24 -0.50 -0.90 -10.19
N LYS A 25 -0.39 0.07 -11.10
CA LYS A 25 0.25 -0.10 -12.42
C LYS A 25 1.76 0.15 -12.38
N THR A 26 2.20 0.99 -11.44
CA THR A 26 3.61 1.36 -11.23
C THR A 26 3.85 1.62 -9.74
N PRO A 27 5.10 1.65 -9.28
CA PRO A 27 5.43 2.06 -7.91
C PRO A 27 4.91 3.46 -7.56
N ALA A 28 5.02 4.40 -8.49
CA ALA A 28 4.48 5.76 -8.30
C ALA A 28 2.95 5.78 -8.23
N HIS A 29 2.26 4.98 -9.05
CA HIS A 29 0.80 4.83 -8.97
C HIS A 29 0.40 4.25 -7.60
N SER A 30 1.16 3.28 -7.08
CA SER A 30 0.95 2.74 -5.74
C SER A 30 1.08 3.81 -4.65
N LEU A 31 2.13 4.64 -4.69
CA LEU A 31 2.31 5.72 -3.71
C LEU A 31 1.18 6.75 -3.79
N MET A 32 0.76 7.11 -4.99
CA MET A 32 -0.36 8.04 -5.19
C MET A 32 -1.66 7.48 -4.58
N LEU A 33 -1.97 6.19 -4.82
CA LEU A 33 -3.14 5.54 -4.24
C LEU A 33 -3.04 5.48 -2.71
N LEU A 34 -1.91 5.02 -2.16
CA LEU A 34 -1.70 4.99 -0.72
C LEU A 34 -1.85 6.37 -0.09
N ASN A 35 -1.30 7.43 -0.70
CA ASN A 35 -1.45 8.79 -0.18
C ASN A 35 -2.89 9.28 -0.13
N ARG A 36 -3.69 8.90 -1.12
CA ARG A 36 -5.08 9.33 -1.23
C ARG A 36 -6.05 8.52 -0.38
N TYR A 37 -5.75 7.25 -0.12
CA TYR A 37 -6.67 6.31 0.51
C TYR A 37 -6.20 5.78 1.87
N MET A 38 -4.95 6.01 2.27
CA MET A 38 -4.57 5.78 3.67
C MET A 38 -5.24 6.83 4.55
N ARG A 39 -5.79 6.38 5.66
CA ARG A 39 -6.53 7.20 6.62
C ARG A 39 -5.67 7.66 7.79
N THR A 40 -4.48 7.10 7.92
CA THR A 40 -3.46 7.51 8.89
C THR A 40 -2.24 8.08 8.18
N ASP A 41 -1.41 8.82 8.91
CA ASP A 41 -0.12 9.33 8.45
C ASP A 41 0.98 8.25 8.30
N MET A 42 0.64 6.98 8.45
CA MET A 42 1.57 5.84 8.37
C MET A 42 2.35 5.77 7.04
N LEU A 43 1.84 6.37 5.96
CA LEU A 43 2.54 6.49 4.68
C LEU A 43 3.92 7.14 4.81
N GLN A 44 4.12 8.04 5.79
CA GLN A 44 5.42 8.67 6.05
C GLN A 44 6.51 7.63 6.29
N HIS A 45 6.21 6.51 6.95
CA HIS A 45 7.18 5.45 7.16
C HIS A 45 7.59 4.77 5.85
N ILE A 46 6.67 4.62 4.88
CA ILE A 46 7.01 4.09 3.55
C ILE A 46 7.97 5.06 2.84
N HIS A 47 7.69 6.37 2.88
CA HIS A 47 8.57 7.39 2.29
C HIS A 47 9.97 7.37 2.90
N VAL A 48 10.08 7.34 4.23
CA VAL A 48 11.37 7.26 4.92
C VAL A 48 12.18 6.04 4.46
N ARG A 49 11.54 4.88 4.34
CA ARG A 49 12.22 3.66 3.84
C ARG A 49 12.69 3.80 2.40
N LEU A 50 11.84 4.35 1.51
CA LEU A 50 12.21 4.57 0.11
C LEU A 50 13.38 5.55 -0.03
N HIS A 51 13.38 6.64 0.73
CA HIS A 51 14.49 7.59 0.73
C HIS A 51 15.77 6.96 1.27
N LYS A 52 15.68 6.20 2.36
CA LYS A 52 16.83 5.48 2.91
C LYS A 52 17.46 4.52 1.89
N MET A 53 16.66 3.69 1.22
CA MET A 53 17.17 2.76 0.22
C MET A 53 17.81 3.46 -0.98
N ARG A 54 17.24 4.61 -1.39
CA ARG A 54 17.85 5.46 -2.43
C ARG A 54 19.20 5.99 -1.97
N ASP A 55 19.27 6.56 -0.76
CA ASP A 55 20.47 7.20 -0.24
C ASP A 55 21.59 6.18 0.03
N GLU A 56 21.23 4.95 0.39
CA GLU A 56 22.15 3.82 0.58
C GLU A 56 22.49 3.07 -0.72
N ASN A 57 21.95 3.49 -1.87
CA ASN A 57 22.09 2.81 -3.17
C ASN A 57 21.77 1.30 -3.09
N GLU A 58 20.73 0.94 -2.33
CA GLU A 58 20.37 -0.47 -2.19
C GLU A 58 20.00 -1.09 -3.55
N PRO A 59 20.46 -2.32 -3.85
CA PRO A 59 20.13 -2.99 -5.10
C PRO A 59 18.64 -3.27 -5.19
N GLY A 60 18.09 -3.15 -6.40
CA GLY A 60 16.68 -3.40 -6.68
C GLY A 60 16.10 -2.37 -7.64
N SER A 61 15.06 -2.77 -8.38
CA SER A 61 14.28 -1.81 -9.15
C SER A 61 13.34 -1.03 -8.22
N PRO A 62 12.76 0.10 -8.66
CA PRO A 62 11.76 0.82 -7.88
C PRO A 62 10.57 -0.04 -7.42
N LEU A 63 10.23 -1.09 -8.18
CA LEU A 63 9.21 -2.07 -7.80
C LEU A 63 9.65 -2.93 -6.61
N HIS A 64 10.91 -3.36 -6.57
CA HIS A 64 11.48 -4.10 -5.45
C HIS A 64 11.56 -3.23 -4.20
N HIS A 65 12.01 -1.98 -4.34
CA HIS A 65 12.05 -1.03 -3.22
C HIS A 65 10.64 -0.76 -2.67
N MET A 66 9.64 -0.57 -3.53
CA MET A 66 8.25 -0.40 -3.08
C MET A 66 7.74 -1.61 -2.29
N ALA A 67 7.96 -2.83 -2.81
CA ALA A 67 7.57 -4.06 -2.12
C ALA A 67 8.31 -4.23 -0.77
N LYS A 68 9.63 -3.96 -0.74
CA LYS A 68 10.45 -4.05 0.47
C LYS A 68 10.02 -3.01 1.52
N SER A 69 9.74 -1.77 1.13
CA SER A 69 9.21 -0.75 2.04
C SER A 69 7.89 -1.16 2.66
N LEU A 70 6.94 -1.63 1.84
CA LEU A 70 5.64 -2.10 2.34
C LEU A 70 5.80 -3.27 3.31
N GLU A 71 6.62 -4.26 2.96
CA GLU A 71 6.89 -5.40 3.84
C GLU A 71 7.48 -4.97 5.18
N GLN A 72 8.46 -4.06 5.19
CA GLN A 72 9.07 -3.58 6.42
C GLN A 72 8.09 -2.78 7.28
N VAL A 73 7.28 -1.90 6.68
CA VAL A 73 6.29 -1.10 7.42
C VAL A 73 5.20 -2.00 7.99
N ILE A 74 4.66 -2.92 7.17
CA ILE A 74 3.68 -3.92 7.65
C ILE A 74 4.29 -4.74 8.78
N GLY A 75 5.49 -5.30 8.61
CA GLY A 75 6.14 -6.11 9.64
C GLY A 75 6.50 -5.34 10.92
N THR A 76 6.60 -4.01 10.85
CA THR A 76 6.85 -3.16 12.02
C THR A 76 5.56 -2.87 12.80
N TRP A 77 4.40 -2.81 12.14
CA TRP A 77 3.18 -2.31 12.77
C TRP A 77 2.08 -3.37 12.90
N ASP A 78 1.90 -4.21 11.89
CA ASP A 78 0.86 -5.26 11.87
C ASP A 78 0.95 -6.17 13.12
N GLY A 79 -0.13 -6.19 13.90
CA GLY A 79 -0.22 -6.99 15.13
C GLY A 79 0.35 -6.37 16.40
N ILE A 80 1.06 -5.23 16.33
CA ILE A 80 1.55 -4.52 17.53
C ILE A 80 0.45 -3.64 18.15
N ASN A 81 -0.52 -3.19 17.33
CA ASN A 81 -1.69 -2.39 17.74
C ASN A 81 -1.34 -1.08 18.48
N LEU A 82 -0.20 -0.46 18.17
CA LEU A 82 0.18 0.88 18.66
C LEU A 82 -0.52 1.97 17.84
N VAL A 83 -1.84 1.99 17.93
CA VAL A 83 -2.71 2.89 17.17
C VAL A 83 -2.47 4.35 17.54
N GLU A 84 -2.05 4.62 18.77
CA GLU A 84 -1.74 5.94 19.30
C GLU A 84 -0.51 6.61 18.64
N CYS A 85 0.30 5.87 17.90
CA CYS A 85 1.44 6.41 17.15
C CYS A 85 1.02 7.12 15.86
N PHE A 86 -0.25 7.02 15.47
CA PHE A 86 -0.74 7.50 14.18
C PHE A 86 -1.79 8.59 14.33
N THR A 87 -1.74 9.54 13.41
CA THR A 87 -2.70 10.64 13.33
C THR A 87 -3.42 10.64 12.00
N ARG A 88 -4.39 11.54 11.86
CA ARG A 88 -5.20 11.71 10.67
C ARG A 88 -4.33 12.03 9.45
N ASN A 89 -4.54 11.34 8.33
CA ASN A 89 -3.95 11.73 7.05
C ASN A 89 -4.62 12.98 6.48
N HIS A 90 -3.94 14.12 6.56
CA HIS A 90 -4.43 15.38 5.98
C HIS A 90 -4.42 15.42 4.44
N LEU A 91 -3.83 14.42 3.78
CA LEU A 91 -3.77 14.31 2.32
C LEU A 91 -4.76 13.27 1.77
N HIS A 92 -5.63 12.73 2.62
CA HIS A 92 -6.69 11.82 2.23
C HIS A 92 -7.64 12.48 1.21
N ILE A 93 -8.21 11.68 0.30
CA ILE A 93 -9.09 12.16 -0.77
C ILE A 93 -10.35 12.85 -0.24
N ASP A 94 -10.87 12.36 0.88
CA ASP A 94 -11.91 13.02 1.66
C ASP A 94 -11.22 13.75 2.82
N PRO A 95 -11.21 15.10 2.84
CA PRO A 95 -10.60 15.88 3.92
C PRO A 95 -11.47 15.98 5.18
N ASP A 96 -12.71 15.47 5.16
CA ASP A 96 -13.71 15.61 6.23
C ASP A 96 -14.12 14.27 6.86
N TYR A 97 -13.52 13.15 6.42
CA TYR A 97 -13.77 11.83 7.02
C TYR A 97 -13.59 11.83 8.55
N GLU A 98 -14.48 11.13 9.23
CA GLU A 98 -14.40 10.91 10.67
C GLU A 98 -13.21 9.98 10.97
N PHE A 99 -12.18 10.53 11.62
CA PHE A 99 -11.00 9.76 11.99
C PHE A 99 -11.33 8.83 13.16
N ARG A 100 -11.19 7.54 12.94
CA ARG A 100 -11.41 6.50 13.95
C ARG A 100 -10.15 5.65 14.07
N PRO A 101 -9.27 5.94 15.06
CA PRO A 101 -7.89 5.47 15.05
C PRO A 101 -7.74 3.96 14.82
N GLU A 102 -8.51 3.13 15.54
CA GLU A 102 -8.40 1.67 15.45
C GLU A 102 -8.87 1.14 14.08
N GLN A 103 -10.02 1.60 13.59
CA GLN A 103 -10.54 1.15 12.31
C GLN A 103 -9.66 1.62 11.14
N ASP A 104 -9.17 2.86 11.21
CA ASP A 104 -8.37 3.49 10.18
C ASP A 104 -6.96 2.89 10.13
N TYR A 105 -6.39 2.57 11.29
CA TYR A 105 -5.15 1.79 11.39
C TYR A 105 -5.29 0.43 10.70
N LEU A 106 -6.34 -0.33 11.04
CA LEU A 106 -6.57 -1.66 10.44
C LEU A 106 -6.87 -1.55 8.94
N HIS A 107 -7.56 -0.49 8.52
CA HIS A 107 -7.78 -0.18 7.11
C HIS A 107 -6.45 -0.02 6.37
N ASP A 108 -5.56 0.80 6.89
CA ASP A 108 -4.28 1.11 6.26
C ASP A 108 -3.36 -0.11 6.18
N ILE A 109 -3.34 -0.95 7.22
CA ILE A 109 -2.64 -2.25 7.18
C ILE A 109 -3.22 -3.14 6.06
N ARG A 110 -4.55 -3.24 5.92
CA ARG A 110 -5.17 -4.02 4.84
C ARG A 110 -4.81 -3.47 3.46
N LEU A 111 -4.84 -2.15 3.31
CA LEU A 111 -4.50 -1.46 2.08
C LEU A 111 -3.03 -1.74 1.68
N MET A 112 -2.09 -1.55 2.61
CA MET A 112 -0.67 -1.86 2.35
C MET A 112 -0.45 -3.34 1.98
N LYS A 113 -1.12 -4.28 2.66
CA LYS A 113 -1.05 -5.72 2.34
C LYS A 113 -1.54 -6.02 0.93
N HIS A 114 -2.63 -5.38 0.50
CA HIS A 114 -3.14 -5.48 -0.87
C HIS A 114 -2.09 -5.01 -1.89
N HIS A 115 -1.54 -3.81 -1.69
CA HIS A 115 -0.49 -3.27 -2.57
C HIS A 115 0.75 -4.15 -2.61
N LEU A 116 1.20 -4.68 -1.46
CA LEU A 116 2.33 -5.60 -1.37
C LEU A 116 2.07 -6.88 -2.17
N LYS A 117 0.87 -7.46 -2.07
CA LYS A 117 0.46 -8.63 -2.85
C LYS A 117 0.53 -8.35 -4.35
N CYS A 118 0.02 -7.21 -4.80
CA CYS A 118 0.08 -6.81 -6.21
C CYS A 118 1.53 -6.70 -6.70
N HIS A 119 2.39 -5.97 -5.98
CA HIS A 119 3.81 -5.80 -6.37
C HIS A 119 4.56 -7.13 -6.41
N ARG A 120 4.36 -8.01 -5.41
CA ARG A 120 4.96 -9.35 -5.40
C ARG A 120 4.50 -10.20 -6.58
N SER A 121 3.22 -10.11 -6.95
CA SER A 121 2.70 -10.80 -8.13
C SER A 121 3.39 -10.32 -9.40
N THR A 122 3.52 -9.00 -9.58
CA THR A 122 4.19 -8.40 -10.74
C THR A 122 5.67 -8.77 -10.80
N ILE A 123 6.40 -8.74 -9.66
CA ILE A 123 7.81 -9.17 -9.61
C ILE A 123 7.94 -10.62 -10.07
N LYS A 124 7.14 -11.52 -9.49
CA LYS A 124 7.16 -12.95 -9.83
C LYS A 124 6.84 -13.20 -11.31
N GLU A 125 5.92 -12.43 -11.88
CA GLU A 125 5.61 -12.50 -13.30
C GLU A 125 6.81 -12.08 -14.15
N LEU A 126 7.43 -10.92 -13.85
CA LEU A 126 8.62 -10.42 -14.56
C LEU A 126 9.81 -11.40 -14.48
N ASP A 127 9.99 -12.07 -13.34
CA ASP A 127 11.07 -13.04 -13.18
C ASP A 127 10.88 -14.27 -14.07
N ARG A 128 9.64 -14.73 -14.28
CA ARG A 128 9.33 -15.81 -15.22
C ARG A 128 9.67 -15.46 -16.66
N TRP A 129 9.51 -14.20 -17.04
CA TRP A 129 9.88 -13.73 -18.38
C TRP A 129 11.40 -13.57 -18.56
N ARG A 130 12.15 -13.38 -17.47
CA ARG A 130 13.62 -13.25 -17.49
C ARG A 130 14.35 -14.59 -17.51
N TYR A 131 13.75 -15.62 -16.94
CA TYR A 131 14.32 -16.97 -16.85
C TYR A 131 13.26 -18.01 -17.30
N PRO A 132 13.08 -18.20 -18.62
CA PRO A 132 12.12 -19.16 -19.17
C PRO A 132 12.49 -20.61 -18.90
#